data_AF-A0A0W0VMU6-F1
#
_entry.id   AF-A0A0W0VMU6-F1
#
_cell.length_a   1.000
_cell.length_b   1.000
_cell.length_c   1.000
_cell.angle_alpha   90.00
_cell.angle_beta   90.00
_cell.angle_gamma   90.00
#
_symmetry.space_group_name_H-M   'P 1'
#
loop_
_entity.id
_entity.type
_entity.pdbx_description
1 polymer ?
#
loop_
_entity_poly.entity_id
_entity_poly.type
_entity_poly.pdbx_seq_one_letter_code
_entity_poly.pdbx_strand_id
1 'polypeptide(L)'
;MAKWEINAGEAFKNIPEEYRDYIVVRSRKNIRENRIDDAVIPHYASIHKELTSERRDKKAKIDALVSVTRTAGDPCSKEKIGEALTSLSEARESLKSDRKMETARRLDNGHNEGWEALTNRSGKTARTFFKEFVQRAEKDHSVKQNSVVVFN
;
A
#
# COMPACT_ATOMS: atom_id res chain seq x y z
N MET A 1 4.01 -0.85 36.25
CA MET A 1 3.99 0.22 35.22
C MET A 1 3.06 -0.22 34.11
N ALA A 2 1.97 0.51 33.85
CA ALA A 2 1.12 0.24 32.69
C ALA A 2 1.90 0.60 31.41
N LYS A 3 1.89 -0.26 30.40
CA LYS A 3 2.38 0.10 29.06
C LYS A 3 1.33 0.99 28.43
N TRP A 4 1.57 2.30 28.46
CA TRP A 4 0.71 3.31 27.80
C TRP A 4 0.92 3.36 26.28
N GLU A 5 1.86 2.57 25.75
CA GLU A 5 2.18 2.51 24.34
C GLU A 5 1.37 1.41 23.66
N ILE A 6 0.48 1.81 22.73
CA ILE A 6 -0.16 0.89 21.81
C ILE A 6 0.92 0.34 20.87
N ASN A 7 1.00 -0.99 20.75
CA ASN A 7 1.73 -1.63 19.67
C ASN A 7 0.98 -1.35 18.35
N ALA A 8 1.39 -0.30 17.64
CA ALA A 8 0.76 0.14 16.40
C ALA A 8 0.68 -0.98 15.34
N GLY A 9 1.65 -1.91 15.36
CA GLY A 9 1.64 -3.09 14.50
C GLY A 9 0.52 -4.06 14.82
N GLU A 10 0.35 -4.39 16.10
CA GLU A 10 -0.73 -5.26 16.59
C GLU A 10 -2.11 -4.61 16.40
N ALA A 11 -2.25 -3.33 16.76
CA ALA A 11 -3.46 -2.57 16.52
C ALA A 11 -3.84 -2.55 15.03
N PHE A 12 -2.88 -2.36 14.13
CA PHE A 12 -3.11 -2.43 12.69
C PHE A 12 -3.55 -3.83 12.24
N LYS A 13 -2.96 -4.89 12.81
CA LYS A 13 -3.35 -6.29 12.50
C LYS A 13 -4.72 -6.69 13.06
N ASN A 14 -5.29 -5.92 13.98
CA ASN A 14 -6.63 -6.16 14.52
C ASN A 14 -7.75 -5.50 13.69
N ILE A 15 -7.44 -4.53 12.83
CA ILE A 15 -8.38 -3.98 11.85
C ILE A 15 -8.74 -5.09 10.85
N PRO A 16 -9.96 -5.25 10.32
CA PRO A 16 -10.22 -6.23 9.26
C PRO A 16 -9.34 -5.97 8.01
N GLU A 17 -8.88 -7.02 7.31
CA GLU A 17 -7.88 -6.88 6.22
C GLU A 17 -8.36 -5.94 5.11
N GLU A 18 -9.65 -5.93 4.83
CA GLU A 18 -10.33 -5.06 3.88
C GLU A 18 -10.24 -3.56 4.21
N TYR A 19 -10.10 -3.20 5.49
CA TYR A 19 -9.95 -1.80 5.94
C TYR A 19 -8.50 -1.46 6.29
N ARG A 20 -7.57 -2.40 6.13
CA ARG A 20 -6.15 -2.19 6.41
C ARG A 20 -5.47 -1.52 5.23
N ASP A 21 -5.25 -0.21 5.34
CA ASP A 21 -4.29 0.46 4.48
C ASP A 21 -3.42 1.44 5.25
N TYR A 22 -2.21 1.65 4.73
CA TYR A 22 -1.26 2.59 5.33
C TYR A 22 -0.35 3.18 4.26
N ILE A 23 0.06 4.43 4.50
CA ILE A 23 1.15 5.06 3.77
C ILE A 23 2.40 5.13 4.65
N VAL A 24 3.54 5.22 3.98
CA VAL A 24 4.84 5.43 4.58
C VAL A 24 5.37 6.70 3.98
N VAL A 25 5.35 7.76 4.77
CA VAL A 25 5.93 9.03 4.39
C VAL A 25 7.41 9.02 4.75
N ARG A 26 8.26 9.44 3.83
CA ARG A 26 9.71 9.54 4.03
C ARG A 26 10.28 10.74 3.30
N SER A 27 11.39 11.29 3.81
CA SER A 27 12.20 12.20 3.01
C SER A 27 12.98 11.41 1.95
N ARG A 28 13.42 12.08 0.89
CA ARG A 28 14.18 11.42 -0.18
C ARG A 28 15.47 10.80 0.34
N LYS A 29 15.86 9.66 -0.24
CA LYS A 29 17.01 8.86 0.20
C LYS A 29 18.32 9.65 0.30
N ASN A 30 18.55 10.59 -0.63
CA ASN A 30 19.74 11.44 -0.68
C ASN A 30 19.80 12.53 0.40
N ILE A 31 18.68 12.82 1.08
CA ILE A 31 18.61 13.78 2.19
C ILE A 31 18.68 13.03 3.52
N ARG A 32 18.17 11.78 3.53
CA ARG A 32 18.00 10.99 4.75
C ARG A 32 19.31 10.49 5.36
N GLU A 33 20.45 10.56 4.66
CA GLU A 33 21.76 9.96 5.02
C GLU A 33 21.87 9.50 6.49
N ASN A 34 21.88 10.44 7.44
CA ASN A 34 21.94 10.18 8.89
C ASN A 34 20.75 10.72 9.70
N ARG A 35 19.71 11.27 9.05
CA ARG A 35 18.56 11.86 9.73
C ARG A 35 17.42 10.86 9.84
N ILE A 36 16.90 10.69 11.05
CA ILE A 36 15.64 9.99 11.26
C ILE A 36 14.52 10.91 10.76
N ASP A 37 13.74 10.45 9.77
CA ASP A 37 12.60 11.21 9.22
C ASP A 37 11.57 11.56 10.29
N ASP A 38 11.46 10.68 11.29
CA ASP A 38 10.52 10.77 12.41
C ASP A 38 11.24 10.55 13.74
N ALA A 39 11.67 11.65 14.37
CA ALA A 39 12.27 11.61 15.71
C ALA A 39 11.22 11.39 16.82
N VAL A 40 9.93 11.50 16.50
CA VAL A 40 8.80 11.48 17.45
C VAL A 40 8.12 10.12 17.48
N ILE A 41 8.00 9.43 16.34
CA ILE A 41 7.51 8.05 16.26
C ILE A 41 8.74 7.11 16.23
N PRO A 42 9.11 6.50 17.36
CA PRO A 42 10.23 5.58 17.37
C PRO A 42 9.93 4.40 16.45
N HIS A 43 10.92 3.96 15.67
CA HIS A 43 10.76 2.99 14.59
C HIS A 43 10.12 1.64 14.98
N TYR A 44 10.04 1.31 16.27
CA TYR A 44 9.31 0.13 16.76
C TYR A 44 7.79 0.28 16.63
N ALA A 45 7.25 1.49 16.52
CA ALA A 45 5.83 1.77 16.25
C ALA A 45 5.51 1.88 14.75
N SER A 46 6.48 1.63 13.85
CA SER A 46 6.25 1.72 12.41
C SER A 46 5.51 0.49 11.88
N ILE A 47 4.25 0.66 11.47
CA ILE A 47 3.45 -0.35 10.76
C ILE A 47 4.21 -0.93 9.55
N HIS A 48 4.95 -0.08 8.81
CA HIS A 48 5.76 -0.55 7.70
C HIS A 48 6.89 -1.48 8.14
N LYS A 49 7.54 -1.22 9.28
CA LYS A 49 8.60 -2.11 9.77
C LYS A 49 8.00 -3.45 10.19
N GLU A 50 6.91 -3.42 10.94
CA GLU A 50 6.21 -4.62 11.43
C GLU A 50 5.78 -5.56 10.29
N LEU A 51 5.20 -5.01 9.23
CA LEU A 51 4.68 -5.81 8.10
C LEU A 51 5.76 -6.28 7.11
N THR A 52 7.05 -6.20 7.48
CA THR A 52 8.15 -6.51 6.54
C THR A 52 8.17 -7.98 6.11
N SER A 53 7.96 -8.91 7.04
CA SER A 53 7.85 -10.35 6.73
C SER A 53 6.68 -10.62 5.80
N GLU A 54 5.47 -10.21 6.19
CA GLU A 54 4.24 -10.42 5.41
C GLU A 54 4.35 -9.85 3.99
N ARG A 55 4.96 -8.66 3.82
CA ARG A 55 5.20 -8.09 2.49
C ARG A 55 6.18 -8.92 1.67
N ARG A 56 7.25 -9.44 2.28
CA ARG A 56 8.22 -10.31 1.60
C ARG A 56 7.55 -11.62 1.17
N ASP A 57 6.69 -12.19 2.00
CA ASP A 57 5.96 -13.41 1.70
C ASP A 57 4.94 -13.20 0.57
N LYS A 58 4.15 -12.12 0.63
CA LYS A 58 3.22 -11.74 -0.45
C LYS A 58 3.98 -11.54 -1.78
N LYS A 59 5.13 -10.86 -1.74
CA LYS A 59 5.99 -10.70 -2.93
C LYS A 59 6.53 -12.04 -3.44
N ALA A 60 7.01 -12.92 -2.56
CA ALA A 60 7.54 -14.23 -2.95
C ALA A 60 6.47 -15.11 -3.60
N LYS A 61 5.24 -15.09 -3.08
CA LYS A 61 4.09 -15.77 -3.70
C LYS A 61 3.80 -15.26 -5.12
N ILE A 62 3.83 -13.94 -5.33
CA ILE A 62 3.63 -13.35 -6.66
C ILE A 62 4.80 -13.71 -7.59
N ASP A 63 6.05 -13.62 -7.12
CA ASP A 63 7.22 -14.00 -7.91
C ASP A 63 7.14 -15.49 -8.33
N ALA A 64 6.66 -16.38 -7.45
CA ALA A 64 6.42 -17.79 -7.76
C ALA A 64 5.30 -17.98 -8.82
N LEU A 65 4.18 -17.27 -8.68
CA LEU A 65 3.08 -17.29 -9.67
C LEU A 65 3.57 -16.81 -11.03
N VAL A 66 4.33 -15.72 -11.09
CA VAL A 66 4.94 -15.23 -12.34
C VAL A 66 5.82 -16.29 -12.99
N SER A 67 6.62 -17.00 -12.19
CA SER A 67 7.47 -18.09 -12.70
C SER A 67 6.63 -19.22 -13.30
N VAL A 68 5.59 -19.67 -12.59
CA VAL A 68 4.70 -20.76 -13.05
C VAL A 68 3.97 -20.35 -14.33
N THR A 69 3.40 -19.16 -14.38
CA THR A 69 2.65 -18.64 -15.55
C THR A 69 3.55 -18.49 -16.78
N ARG A 70 4.84 -18.19 -16.62
CA ARG A 70 5.81 -18.19 -17.73
C ARG A 70 6.14 -19.58 -18.27
N THR A 71 6.11 -20.60 -17.40
CA THR A 71 6.42 -21.99 -17.75
C THR A 71 5.22 -22.80 -18.23
N ALA A 72 3.99 -22.32 -18.01
CA ALA A 72 2.77 -22.91 -18.53
C ALA A 72 2.68 -22.70 -20.05
N GLY A 73 3.41 -23.52 -20.81
CA GLY A 73 3.61 -23.41 -22.24
C GLY A 73 2.49 -24.04 -23.07
N ASP A 74 1.28 -23.49 -23.01
CA ASP A 74 0.25 -23.79 -24.01
C ASP A 74 0.22 -22.66 -25.07
N PRO A 75 0.56 -22.94 -26.35
CA PRO A 75 0.56 -21.95 -27.42
C PRO A 75 -0.79 -21.28 -27.64
N CYS A 76 -1.89 -21.94 -27.26
CA CYS A 76 -3.26 -21.48 -27.53
C CYS A 76 -3.76 -20.40 -26.54
N SER A 77 -2.99 -20.11 -25.49
CA SER A 77 -3.38 -19.18 -24.42
C SER A 77 -2.41 -18.04 -24.18
N LYS A 78 -1.53 -17.73 -25.16
CA LYS A 78 -0.53 -16.65 -25.08
C LYS A 78 -1.10 -15.28 -24.66
N GLU A 79 -2.27 -14.90 -25.16
CA GLU A 79 -2.93 -13.64 -24.80
C GLU A 79 -3.37 -13.64 -23.33
N LYS A 80 -4.03 -14.71 -22.88
CA LYS A 80 -4.44 -14.90 -21.47
C LYS A 80 -3.23 -14.98 -20.51
N ILE A 81 -2.14 -15.60 -20.96
CA ILE A 81 -0.86 -15.64 -20.24
C ILE A 81 -0.26 -14.23 -20.13
N GLY A 82 -0.32 -13.44 -21.21
CA GLY A 82 0.13 -12.05 -21.23
C GLY A 82 -0.68 -11.15 -20.28
N GLU A 83 -2.00 -11.27 -20.30
CA GLU A 83 -2.90 -10.57 -19.36
C GLU A 83 -2.59 -10.95 -17.90
N ALA A 84 -2.50 -12.25 -17.61
CA ALA A 84 -2.19 -12.73 -16.26
C ALA A 84 -0.81 -12.24 -15.76
N LEU A 85 0.20 -12.24 -16.63
CA LEU A 85 1.54 -11.71 -16.29
C LEU A 85 1.53 -10.20 -16.07
N THR A 86 0.70 -9.47 -16.81
CA THR A 86 0.53 -8.03 -16.64
C THR A 86 -0.11 -7.73 -15.29
N SER A 87 -1.23 -8.40 -14.96
CA SER A 87 -1.89 -8.26 -13.65
C SER A 87 -1.01 -8.65 -12.47
N LEU A 88 -0.21 -9.72 -12.60
CA LEU A 88 0.75 -10.13 -11.56
C LEU A 88 1.88 -9.10 -11.39
N SER A 89 2.34 -8.48 -12.49
CA SER A 89 3.36 -7.42 -12.44
C SER A 89 2.83 -6.15 -11.80
N GLU A 90 1.59 -5.76 -12.10
CA GLU A 90 0.89 -4.65 -11.46
C GLU A 90 0.69 -4.89 -9.96
N ALA A 91 0.25 -6.09 -9.57
CA ALA A 91 0.12 -6.49 -8.17
C ALA A 91 1.46 -6.46 -7.42
N ARG A 92 2.56 -6.80 -8.10
CA ARG A 92 3.90 -6.74 -7.52
C ARG A 92 4.39 -5.31 -7.32
N GLU A 93 4.15 -4.44 -8.30
CA GLU A 93 4.55 -3.04 -8.17
C GLU A 93 3.69 -2.30 -7.13
N SER A 94 2.38 -2.57 -7.06
CA SER A 94 1.51 -1.97 -6.03
C SER A 94 1.98 -2.33 -4.60
N LEU A 95 2.45 -3.56 -4.36
CA LEU A 95 3.05 -3.95 -3.07
C LEU A 95 4.35 -3.20 -2.73
N LYS A 96 5.08 -2.72 -3.74
CA LYS A 96 6.42 -2.16 -3.58
C LYS A 96 6.43 -0.63 -3.53
N SER A 97 5.64 0.00 -4.38
CA SER A 97 5.68 1.44 -4.62
C SER A 97 4.49 2.19 -4.06
N ASP A 98 3.28 1.63 -4.09
CA ASP A 98 2.08 2.44 -3.90
C ASP A 98 1.98 3.09 -2.52
N ARG A 99 2.51 2.41 -1.49
CA ARG A 99 2.43 2.86 -0.10
C ARG A 99 3.58 3.78 0.32
N LYS A 100 4.64 3.92 -0.48
CA LYS A 100 5.80 4.75 -0.12
C LYS A 100 5.69 6.10 -0.78
N MET A 101 5.43 7.12 0.04
CA MET A 101 5.29 8.50 -0.38
C MET A 101 6.54 9.26 0.00
N GLU A 102 7.14 9.95 -0.97
CA GLU A 102 8.32 10.80 -0.77
C GLU A 102 7.95 12.24 -1.09
N THR A 103 8.59 13.20 -0.41
CA THR A 103 8.44 14.61 -0.78
C THR A 103 8.95 14.85 -2.21
N ALA A 104 8.21 15.65 -2.97
CA ALA A 104 8.65 16.17 -4.26
C ALA A 104 9.82 17.17 -4.13
N ARG A 105 10.01 17.76 -2.94
CA ARG A 105 10.99 18.82 -2.68
C ARG A 105 12.24 18.27 -2.02
N ARG A 106 13.38 18.91 -2.33
CA ARG A 106 14.71 18.39 -1.98
C ARG A 106 15.15 18.71 -0.55
N LEU A 107 14.44 19.56 0.19
CA LEU A 107 14.87 19.99 1.53
C LEU A 107 13.80 19.81 2.59
N ASP A 108 12.61 19.36 2.21
CA ASP A 108 11.47 19.30 3.10
C ASP A 108 11.42 17.95 3.85
N ASN A 109 10.98 18.01 5.10
CA ASN A 109 10.64 16.80 5.84
C ASN A 109 9.34 16.26 5.23
N GLY A 110 9.33 15.02 4.78
CA GLY A 110 8.11 14.39 4.24
C GLY A 110 6.93 14.49 5.20
N HIS A 111 7.15 14.45 6.52
CA HIS A 111 6.10 14.55 7.53
C HIS A 111 5.46 15.94 7.67
N ASN A 112 6.13 16.98 7.16
CA ASN A 112 5.61 18.36 7.15
C ASN A 112 5.08 18.76 5.77
N GLU A 113 5.21 17.89 4.78
CA GLU A 113 4.78 18.14 3.40
C GLU A 113 3.26 17.96 3.27
N GLY A 114 2.63 18.84 2.49
CA GLY A 114 1.22 18.68 2.13
C GLY A 114 0.98 17.40 1.34
N TRP A 115 -0.21 16.80 1.49
CA TRP A 115 -0.56 15.52 0.85
C TRP A 115 -0.46 15.51 -0.68
N GLU A 116 -0.53 16.67 -1.32
CA GLU A 116 -0.43 16.83 -2.77
C GLU A 116 1.02 16.78 -3.26
N ALA A 117 1.98 17.15 -2.42
CA ALA A 117 3.40 17.18 -2.74
C ALA A 117 4.14 15.91 -2.29
N LEU A 118 3.42 14.98 -1.66
CA LEU A 118 3.87 13.63 -1.37
C LEU A 118 3.51 12.71 -2.53
N THR A 119 4.50 12.13 -3.19
CA THR A 119 4.29 11.24 -4.35
C THR A 119 5.01 9.91 -4.17
N ASN A 120 4.41 8.86 -4.71
CA ASN A 120 5.07 7.56 -4.82
C ASN A 120 5.87 7.45 -6.13
N ARG A 121 6.49 6.28 -6.35
CA ARG A 121 7.29 6.03 -7.56
C ARG A 121 6.48 5.98 -8.86
N SER A 122 5.17 5.74 -8.79
CA SER A 122 4.27 5.80 -9.94
C SER A 122 3.71 7.21 -10.17
N GLY A 123 4.09 8.20 -9.36
CA GLY A 123 3.62 9.58 -9.45
C GLY A 123 2.25 9.83 -8.79
N LYS A 124 1.64 8.81 -8.16
CA LYS A 124 0.40 8.96 -7.39
C LYS A 124 0.68 9.77 -6.13
N THR A 125 -0.15 10.78 -5.87
CA THR A 125 -0.04 11.62 -4.68
C THR A 125 -0.65 10.93 -3.45
N ALA A 126 -0.26 11.34 -2.24
CA ALA A 126 -0.90 10.87 -1.01
C ALA A 126 -2.39 11.24 -0.97
N ARG A 127 -2.77 12.40 -1.53
CA ARG A 127 -4.19 12.80 -1.67
C ARG A 127 -4.97 11.82 -2.56
N THR A 128 -4.41 11.44 -3.71
CA THR A 128 -5.05 10.47 -4.61
C THR A 128 -5.16 9.10 -3.96
N PHE A 129 -4.08 8.63 -3.31
CA PHE A 129 -4.10 7.38 -2.56
C PHE A 129 -5.21 7.33 -1.51
N PHE A 130 -5.36 8.41 -0.72
CA PHE A 130 -6.40 8.48 0.31
C PHE A 130 -7.81 8.46 -0.30
N LYS A 131 -8.03 9.17 -1.41
CA LYS A 131 -9.31 9.12 -2.13
C LYS A 131 -9.64 7.71 -2.61
N GLU A 132 -8.68 7.02 -3.21
CA GLU A 132 -8.86 5.64 -3.67
C GLU A 132 -9.17 4.68 -2.50
N PHE A 133 -8.52 4.88 -1.34
CA PHE A 133 -8.81 4.10 -0.14
C PHE A 133 -10.27 4.27 0.31
N VAL A 134 -10.75 5.51 0.40
CA VAL A 134 -12.16 5.80 0.77
C VAL A 134 -13.12 5.19 -0.24
N GLN A 135 -12.84 5.33 -1.54
CA GLN A 135 -13.69 4.77 -2.60
C GLN A 135 -13.74 3.25 -2.57
N ARG A 136 -12.62 2.56 -2.28
CA ARG A 136 -12.61 1.10 -2.10
C ARG A 136 -13.46 0.69 -0.90
N ALA A 137 -13.27 1.34 0.24
CA ALA A 137 -14.05 1.08 1.43
C ALA A 137 -15.55 1.30 1.20
N GLU A 138 -15.93 2.37 0.49
CA GLU A 138 -17.31 2.65 0.13
C GLU A 138 -17.87 1.61 -0.85
N LYS A 139 -17.15 1.27 -1.92
CA LYS A 139 -17.61 0.30 -2.92
C LYS A 139 -17.88 -1.08 -2.32
N ASP A 140 -16.96 -1.54 -1.48
CA ASP A 140 -16.92 -2.91 -1.00
C ASP A 140 -17.78 -3.09 0.27
N HIS A 141 -18.03 -2.01 1.03
CA HIS A 141 -18.65 -2.11 2.35
C HIS A 141 -19.72 -1.05 2.69
N SER A 142 -20.04 -0.11 1.77
CA SER A 142 -21.18 0.77 2.02
C SER A 142 -22.47 -0.02 2.12
N VAL A 143 -23.34 0.38 3.05
CA VAL A 143 -24.73 -0.08 3.08
C VAL A 143 -25.41 0.51 1.85
N LYS A 144 -25.48 -0.28 0.78
CA LYS A 144 -26.21 0.12 -0.43
C LYS A 144 -27.68 0.11 -0.06
N GLN A 145 -28.33 1.27 -0.10
CA GLN A 145 -29.78 1.32 0.02
C GLN A 145 -30.36 0.53 -1.15
N ASN A 146 -30.95 -0.63 -0.87
CA ASN A 146 -31.77 -1.31 -1.85
C ASN A 146 -32.92 -0.37 -2.19
N SER A 147 -33.02 0.05 -3.44
CA SER A 147 -34.18 0.75 -3.95
C SER A 147 -35.41 -0.11 -3.65
N VAL A 148 -36.25 0.36 -2.72
CA VAL A 148 -37.55 -0.25 -2.46
C VAL A 148 -38.34 -0.12 -3.75
N VAL A 149 -38.52 -1.23 -4.46
CA VAL A 149 -39.44 -1.30 -5.60
C VAL A 149 -40.83 -1.13 -5.02
N VAL A 150 -41.36 0.08 -5.09
CA VAL A 150 -42.77 0.34 -4.82
C VAL A 150 -43.53 -0.16 -6.03
N PHE A 151 -44.20 -1.30 -5.87
CA PHE A 151 -45.22 -1.74 -6.82
C PHE A 151 -46.44 -0.82 -6.63
N ASN A 152 -46.71 0.01 -7.64
CA ASN A 152 -47.98 0.72 -7.79
C ASN A 152 -49.03 -0.20 -8.41
#